data_AF-A0A485K8B5-F1
#
_entry.id   AF-A0A485K8B5-F1
#
_cell.length_a   1.000
_cell.length_b   1.000
_cell.length_c   1.000
_cell.angle_alpha   90.00
_cell.angle_beta   90.00
_cell.angle_gamma   90.00
#
_symmetry.space_group_name_H-M   'P 1'
#
loop_
_entity.id
_entity.type
_entity.pdbx_description
1 polymer ?
#
loop_
_entity_poly.entity_id
_entity_poly.type
_entity_poly.pdbx_seq_one_letter_code
_entity_poly.pdbx_strand_id
1 'polypeptide(L)'
;MGIGSFLTGASSCDLPAHAWYFWIPRSSTKYINMGRMHSAGKGMSKSARPYKRTPPSWLKVTSEDVEDHVCKFAKKGLTPSQIGVILRDSHGIAQVKSVTGSKVLRILKKNGLAPELPEDLYMLIKKAVAVRKHLDRNRQDKDSKFRLILIESRIHRLARYYRMNRKLSPNWKYESATASTLVA
;
A
#
# COMPACT_ATOMS: atom_id res chain seq x y z
N MET A 1 12.93 -46.01 70.04
CA MET A 1 12.37 -46.48 68.75
C MET A 1 12.49 -45.33 67.77
N GLY A 2 13.26 -45.31 66.70
CA GLY A 2 14.28 -46.17 66.10
C GLY A 2 14.82 -45.37 64.91
N ILE A 3 16.12 -45.51 64.61
CA ILE A 3 16.70 -45.68 63.26
C ILE A 3 15.92 -45.03 62.09
N GLY A 4 16.44 -44.07 61.33
CA GLY A 4 17.75 -44.02 60.71
C GLY A 4 17.56 -43.76 59.21
N SER A 5 18.42 -42.90 58.65
CA SER A 5 18.92 -42.85 57.26
C SER A 5 18.01 -43.27 56.10
N PHE A 6 17.92 -42.45 55.04
CA PHE A 6 18.48 -42.82 53.73
C PHE A 6 18.50 -41.65 52.74
N LEU A 7 19.65 -41.53 52.06
CA LEU A 7 19.94 -40.70 50.91
C LEU A 7 19.24 -41.23 49.65
N THR A 8 18.88 -40.34 48.72
CA THR A 8 18.89 -40.48 47.24
C THR A 8 18.17 -39.24 46.68
N GLY A 9 18.65 -38.45 45.72
CA GLY A 9 19.59 -38.71 44.64
C GLY A 9 18.81 -38.94 43.34
N ALA A 10 18.94 -38.00 42.39
CA ALA A 10 18.39 -38.04 41.01
C ALA A 10 16.84 -37.88 40.91
N SER A 11 16.22 -37.42 39.83
CA SER A 11 16.66 -37.22 38.45
C SER A 11 15.73 -36.21 37.76
N SER A 12 16.29 -35.48 36.80
CA SER A 12 15.61 -34.75 35.75
C SER A 12 14.51 -35.56 35.05
N CYS A 13 13.37 -34.92 34.79
CA CYS A 13 12.43 -35.20 33.70
C CYS A 13 11.85 -33.83 33.30
N ASP A 14 12.48 -33.08 32.39
CA ASP A 14 12.23 -33.16 30.95
C ASP A 14 10.74 -33.41 30.62
N LEU A 15 10.00 -32.31 30.45
CA LEU A 15 8.75 -32.30 29.71
C LEU A 15 8.92 -31.43 28.45
N PRO A 16 8.35 -31.87 27.32
CA PRO A 16 8.92 -31.63 26.00
C PRO A 16 8.43 -30.31 25.40
N ALA A 17 9.30 -29.71 24.60
CA ALA A 17 8.89 -28.84 23.52
C ALA A 17 7.86 -29.59 22.64
N HIS A 18 6.62 -29.10 22.59
CA HIS A 18 5.67 -29.17 21.46
C HIS A 18 4.23 -28.90 21.96
N ALA A 19 3.92 -27.67 22.38
CA ALA A 19 2.51 -27.27 22.61
C ALA A 19 2.26 -25.74 22.57
N TRP A 20 3.13 -24.96 21.92
CA TRP A 20 2.88 -23.52 21.68
C TRP A 20 2.46 -23.22 20.23
N TYR A 21 2.07 -24.25 19.49
CA TYR A 21 1.22 -24.07 18.32
C TYR A 21 -0.23 -24.11 18.77
N PHE A 22 -1.02 -23.16 18.26
CA PHE A 22 -2.46 -23.00 18.46
C PHE A 22 -2.91 -22.32 19.76
N TRP A 23 -2.77 -20.99 19.80
CA TRP A 23 -3.96 -20.12 19.95
C TRP A 23 -3.64 -18.66 19.57
N ILE A 24 -3.66 -18.33 18.26
CA ILE A 24 -3.89 -16.93 17.85
C ILE A 24 -5.35 -16.86 17.42
N PRO A 25 -6.24 -16.23 18.20
CA PRO A 25 -7.60 -15.98 17.74
C PRO A 25 -7.52 -14.98 16.57
N ARG A 26 -7.59 -15.51 15.35
CA ARG A 26 -7.84 -14.77 14.13
C ARG A 26 -9.32 -14.40 14.11
N SER A 27 -9.72 -13.43 14.92
CA SER A 27 -11.04 -12.83 14.82
C SER A 27 -11.09 -11.48 15.54
N SER A 28 -10.89 -10.43 14.77
CA SER A 28 -11.79 -9.29 14.89
C SER A 28 -11.87 -8.65 13.52
N THR A 29 -12.95 -8.98 12.82
CA THR A 29 -13.50 -8.16 11.75
C THR A 29 -13.70 -6.78 12.35
N LYS A 30 -12.69 -5.92 12.22
CA LYS A 30 -12.76 -4.54 12.67
C LYS A 30 -13.98 -3.94 11.98
N TYR A 31 -14.99 -3.57 12.76
CA TYR A 31 -16.02 -2.63 12.34
C TYR A 31 -15.30 -1.48 11.64
N ILE A 32 -15.59 -1.31 10.34
CA ILE A 32 -14.97 -0.28 9.52
C ILE A 32 -15.58 1.04 10.01
N ASN A 33 -14.97 1.63 11.03
CA ASN A 33 -15.37 2.95 11.50
C ASN A 33 -15.19 3.90 10.31
N MET A 34 -16.29 4.41 9.77
CA MET A 34 -16.35 5.23 8.55
C MET A 34 -15.76 6.62 8.82
N GLY A 35 -14.44 6.68 8.99
CA GLY A 35 -13.67 7.88 9.31
C GLY A 35 -12.38 7.95 8.52
N ARG A 36 -11.83 9.15 8.40
CA ARG A 36 -10.50 9.34 7.81
C ARG A 36 -9.44 8.73 8.73
N MET A 37 -8.41 8.14 8.14
CA MET A 37 -7.41 7.38 8.89
C MET A 37 -6.71 8.18 10.00
N HIS A 38 -6.34 9.43 9.73
CA HIS A 38 -5.63 10.32 10.66
C HIS A 38 -6.35 11.68 10.80
N SER A 39 -7.65 11.75 10.50
CA SER A 39 -8.42 12.97 10.74
C SER A 39 -9.84 12.64 11.22
N ALA A 40 -10.44 13.56 11.97
CA ALA A 40 -11.77 13.39 12.54
C ALA A 40 -12.92 13.55 11.51
N GLY A 41 -12.59 13.80 10.24
CA GLY A 41 -13.58 14.01 9.19
C GLY A 41 -14.35 12.74 8.82
N LYS A 42 -15.66 12.90 8.54
CA LYS A 42 -16.60 11.82 8.18
C LYS A 42 -17.14 11.92 6.74
N GLY A 43 -16.48 12.66 5.85
CA GLY A 43 -16.97 12.91 4.49
C GLY A 43 -17.08 11.64 3.63
N MET A 44 -18.18 11.52 2.86
CA MET A 44 -18.58 10.32 2.10
C MET A 44 -18.42 10.42 0.57
N SER A 45 -17.56 11.30 0.06
CA SER A 45 -17.35 11.46 -1.39
C SER A 45 -16.47 10.34 -1.96
N LYS A 46 -17.04 9.51 -2.84
CA LYS A 46 -16.32 8.48 -3.62
C LYS A 46 -17.00 8.25 -4.97
N SER A 47 -16.26 7.74 -5.96
CA SER A 47 -16.84 7.35 -7.24
C SER A 47 -17.81 6.17 -7.07
N ALA A 48 -19.03 6.29 -7.59
CA ALA A 48 -19.98 5.20 -7.72
C ALA A 48 -19.83 4.55 -9.09
N ARG A 49 -19.41 3.29 -9.14
CA ARG A 49 -19.25 2.57 -10.41
C ARG A 49 -20.62 2.11 -10.91
N PRO A 50 -20.88 2.16 -12.24
CA PRO A 50 -22.12 1.65 -12.79
C PRO A 50 -22.26 0.14 -12.51
N TYR A 51 -23.51 -0.32 -12.38
CA TYR A 51 -23.80 -1.74 -12.17
C TYR A 51 -23.37 -2.59 -13.36
N LYS A 52 -23.73 -2.16 -14.57
CA LYS A 52 -23.36 -2.81 -15.83
C LYS A 52 -21.84 -2.73 -16.02
N ARG A 53 -21.20 -3.91 -16.14
CA ARG A 53 -19.74 -4.03 -16.30
C ARG A 53 -19.30 -4.18 -17.75
N THR A 54 -20.22 -4.44 -18.67
CA THR A 54 -19.93 -4.53 -20.10
C THR A 54 -19.69 -3.15 -20.70
N PRO A 55 -18.82 -3.04 -21.71
CA PRO A 55 -18.60 -1.78 -22.39
C PRO A 55 -19.89 -1.32 -23.09
N PRO A 56 -20.12 -0.01 -23.21
CA PRO A 56 -21.26 0.51 -23.95
C PRO A 56 -21.10 0.25 -25.45
N SER A 57 -22.23 0.06 -26.16
CA SER A 57 -22.24 -0.31 -27.59
C SER A 57 -21.68 0.78 -28.52
N TRP A 58 -21.69 2.04 -28.10
CA TRP A 58 -21.12 3.15 -28.86
C TRP A 58 -19.59 3.23 -28.79
N LEU A 59 -18.97 2.52 -27.85
CA LEU A 59 -17.51 2.49 -27.72
C LEU A 59 -16.94 1.47 -28.72
N LYS A 60 -16.46 1.95 -29.85
CA LYS A 60 -15.85 1.14 -30.93
C LYS A 60 -14.37 0.82 -30.71
N VAL A 61 -13.83 1.14 -29.54
CA VAL A 61 -12.40 0.95 -29.22
C VAL A 61 -12.15 -0.52 -28.90
N THR A 62 -11.14 -1.11 -29.55
CA THR A 62 -10.76 -2.50 -29.28
C THR A 62 -9.92 -2.61 -28.01
N SER A 63 -9.75 -3.82 -27.47
CA SER A 63 -8.88 -4.03 -26.31
C SER A 63 -7.42 -3.71 -26.59
N GLU A 64 -6.97 -3.93 -27.83
CA GLU A 64 -5.59 -3.71 -28.28
C GLU A 64 -5.26 -2.22 -28.31
N ASP A 65 -6.16 -1.40 -28.87
CA ASP A 65 -6.03 0.07 -28.89
C ASP A 65 -5.86 0.64 -27.48
N VAL A 66 -6.60 0.10 -26.49
CA VAL A 66 -6.50 0.54 -25.10
C VAL A 66 -5.14 0.18 -24.48
N GLU A 67 -4.60 -1.00 -24.79
CA GLU A 67 -3.26 -1.39 -24.33
C GLU A 67 -2.19 -0.48 -24.93
N ASP A 68 -2.30 -0.12 -26.22
CA ASP A 68 -1.39 0.80 -26.91
C ASP A 68 -1.43 2.21 -26.33
N HIS A 69 -2.63 2.74 -26.07
CA HIS A 69 -2.78 4.02 -25.40
C HIS A 69 -2.14 4.01 -24.00
N VAL A 70 -2.38 2.97 -23.21
CA VAL A 70 -1.77 2.82 -21.88
C VAL A 70 -0.24 2.79 -21.97
N CYS A 71 0.32 2.02 -22.90
CA CYS A 71 1.76 1.96 -23.13
C CYS A 71 2.33 3.30 -23.59
N LYS A 72 1.65 4.01 -24.49
CA LYS A 72 2.06 5.34 -24.96
C LYS A 72 2.09 6.36 -23.83
N PHE A 73 1.10 6.36 -22.94
CA PHE A 73 1.08 7.26 -21.78
C PHE A 73 2.08 6.87 -20.70
N ALA A 74 2.34 5.58 -20.50
CA ALA A 74 3.37 5.11 -19.58
C ALA A 74 4.78 5.51 -20.04
N LYS A 75 5.07 5.43 -21.35
CA LYS A 75 6.34 5.91 -21.94
C LYS A 75 6.54 7.42 -21.76
N LYS A 76 5.47 8.20 -21.62
CA LYS A 76 5.53 9.64 -21.27
C LYS A 76 5.80 9.88 -19.78
N GLY A 77 5.87 8.83 -18.96
CA GLY A 77 6.09 8.94 -17.51
C GLY A 77 4.85 9.27 -16.70
N LEU A 78 3.64 9.11 -17.26
CA LEU A 78 2.40 9.37 -16.54
C LEU A 78 2.08 8.26 -15.54
N THR A 79 1.50 8.62 -14.39
CA THR A 79 1.16 7.63 -13.38
C THR A 79 -0.09 6.82 -13.77
N PRO A 80 -0.22 5.56 -13.34
CA PRO A 80 -1.39 4.74 -13.63
C PRO A 80 -2.73 5.41 -13.28
N SER A 81 -2.76 6.19 -12.20
CA SER A 81 -3.94 6.97 -11.80
C SER A 81 -4.27 8.08 -12.80
N GLN A 82 -3.26 8.82 -13.27
CA GLN A 82 -3.43 9.86 -14.30
C GLN A 82 -3.85 9.27 -15.66
N ILE A 83 -3.24 8.14 -16.05
CA ILE A 83 -3.59 7.41 -17.28
C ILE A 83 -5.09 7.07 -17.28
N GLY A 84 -5.61 6.56 -16.16
CA GLY A 84 -7.03 6.24 -16.04
C GLY A 84 -7.98 7.45 -16.11
N VAL A 85 -7.50 8.65 -15.78
CA VAL A 85 -8.26 9.91 -15.92
C VAL A 85 -8.27 10.36 -17.38
N ILE A 86 -7.11 10.38 -18.04
CA ILE A 86 -6.99 10.78 -19.45
C ILE A 86 -7.79 9.85 -20.37
N LEU A 87 -7.77 8.54 -20.12
CA LEU A 87 -8.56 7.58 -20.87
C LEU A 87 -10.08 7.82 -20.71
N ARG A 88 -10.50 8.30 -19.54
CA ARG A 88 -11.90 8.64 -19.28
C ARG A 88 -12.31 9.92 -19.98
N ASP A 89 -11.52 10.97 -19.80
CA ASP A 89 -11.92 12.33 -20.17
C ASP A 89 -11.70 12.61 -21.66
N SER A 90 -10.63 12.08 -22.25
CA SER A 90 -10.30 12.34 -23.67
C SER A 90 -10.78 11.22 -24.61
N HIS A 91 -10.75 9.96 -24.18
CA HIS A 91 -11.06 8.81 -25.05
C HIS A 91 -12.45 8.21 -24.76
N GLY A 92 -13.17 8.71 -23.73
CA GLY A 92 -14.49 8.20 -23.35
C GLY A 92 -14.49 6.81 -22.72
N ILE A 93 -13.32 6.26 -22.35
CA ILE A 93 -13.20 4.92 -21.75
C ILE A 93 -13.45 5.04 -20.24
N ALA A 94 -14.68 4.82 -19.82
CA ALA A 94 -15.07 4.94 -18.41
C ALA A 94 -14.26 4.01 -17.48
N GLN A 95 -14.05 2.75 -17.90
CA GLN A 95 -13.37 1.72 -17.12
C GLN A 95 -12.52 0.82 -18.02
N VAL A 96 -11.19 0.90 -17.87
CA VAL A 96 -10.24 0.04 -18.62
C VAL A 96 -10.54 -1.45 -18.44
N LYS A 97 -10.88 -1.86 -17.21
CA LYS A 97 -11.23 -3.27 -16.89
C LYS A 97 -12.43 -3.79 -17.69
N SER A 98 -13.38 -2.92 -18.03
CA SER A 98 -14.58 -3.34 -18.77
C SER A 98 -14.30 -3.65 -20.23
N VAL A 99 -13.27 -3.03 -20.81
CA VAL A 99 -12.88 -3.23 -22.22
C VAL A 99 -11.85 -4.37 -22.32
N THR A 100 -10.76 -4.30 -21.55
CA THR A 100 -9.62 -5.24 -21.68
C THR A 100 -9.68 -6.43 -20.72
N GLY A 101 -10.60 -6.45 -19.75
CA GLY A 101 -10.67 -7.46 -18.69
C GLY A 101 -9.59 -7.31 -17.59
N SER A 102 -8.53 -6.56 -17.85
CA SER A 102 -7.39 -6.33 -16.94
C SER A 102 -7.35 -4.90 -16.40
N LYS A 103 -6.66 -4.71 -15.25
CA LYS A 103 -6.41 -3.37 -14.68
C LYS A 103 -5.17 -2.74 -15.32
N VAL A 104 -5.10 -1.41 -15.33
CA VAL A 104 -3.96 -0.62 -15.85
C VAL A 104 -2.61 -1.15 -15.33
N LEU A 105 -2.45 -1.31 -14.01
CA LEU A 105 -1.20 -1.83 -13.42
C LEU A 105 -0.83 -3.24 -13.90
N ARG A 106 -1.79 -4.08 -14.30
CA ARG A 106 -1.52 -5.42 -14.82
C ARG A 106 -1.01 -5.35 -16.26
N ILE A 107 -1.59 -4.48 -17.07
CA ILE A 107 -1.14 -4.21 -18.44
C ILE A 107 0.29 -3.68 -18.43
N LEU A 108 0.60 -2.71 -17.55
CA LEU A 108 1.95 -2.17 -17.41
C LEU A 108 2.98 -3.22 -16.99
N LYS A 109 2.61 -4.15 -16.09
CA LYS A 109 3.48 -5.26 -15.69
C LYS A 109 3.73 -6.25 -16.81
N LYS A 110 2.70 -6.58 -17.60
CA LYS A 110 2.82 -7.46 -18.77
C LYS A 110 3.83 -6.90 -19.79
N ASN A 111 3.84 -5.58 -19.95
CA ASN A 111 4.73 -4.88 -20.89
C ASN A 111 6.06 -4.41 -20.28
N GLY A 112 6.37 -4.76 -19.02
CA GLY A 112 7.62 -4.36 -18.36
C GLY A 112 7.77 -2.85 -18.07
N LEU A 113 6.70 -2.07 -18.21
CA LEU A 113 6.67 -0.61 -17.97
C LEU A 113 6.12 -0.27 -16.57
N ALA A 114 6.18 -1.21 -15.64
CA ALA A 114 5.65 -0.99 -14.30
C ALA A 114 6.65 -0.19 -13.45
N PRO A 115 6.17 0.77 -12.63
CA PRO A 115 7.04 1.44 -11.69
C PRO A 115 7.51 0.47 -10.61
N GLU A 116 8.80 0.54 -10.27
CA GLU A 116 9.43 -0.25 -9.21
C GLU A 116 8.80 0.04 -7.84
N LEU A 117 8.50 1.31 -7.58
CA LEU A 117 7.81 1.75 -6.37
C LEU A 117 6.30 1.90 -6.63
N PRO A 118 5.44 1.39 -5.73
CA PRO A 118 4.01 1.65 -5.80
C PRO A 118 3.70 3.15 -5.75
N GLU A 119 2.80 3.61 -6.63
CA GLU A 119 2.41 5.03 -6.77
C GLU A 119 2.01 5.67 -5.42
N ASP A 120 1.20 4.97 -4.62
CA ASP A 120 0.74 5.46 -3.32
C ASP A 120 1.89 5.81 -2.37
N LEU A 121 2.93 4.95 -2.37
CA LEU A 121 4.09 5.10 -1.49
C LEU A 121 4.98 6.23 -2.01
N TYR A 122 5.22 6.29 -3.32
CA TYR A 122 5.94 7.38 -3.96
C TYR A 122 5.31 8.75 -3.67
N MET A 123 3.99 8.88 -3.81
CA MET A 123 3.30 10.17 -3.58
C MET A 123 3.31 10.61 -2.12
N LEU A 124 3.32 9.67 -1.16
CA LEU A 124 3.46 10.00 0.26
C LEU A 124 4.88 10.45 0.60
N ILE A 125 5.90 9.78 0.05
CA ILE A 125 7.31 10.18 0.22
C ILE A 125 7.51 11.57 -0.38
N LYS A 126 7.00 11.83 -1.59
CA LYS A 126 7.04 13.16 -2.23
C LYS A 126 6.49 14.26 -1.33
N LYS A 127 5.35 13.99 -0.68
CA LYS A 127 4.73 14.91 0.27
C LYS A 127 5.57 15.09 1.53
N ALA A 128 6.13 14.01 2.06
CA ALA A 128 7.00 14.07 3.25
C ALA A 128 8.26 14.91 2.99
N VAL A 129 8.92 14.72 1.84
CA VAL A 129 10.10 15.50 1.42
C VAL A 129 9.75 16.98 1.28
N ALA A 130 8.62 17.31 0.66
CA ALA A 130 8.16 18.70 0.54
C ALA A 130 7.91 19.36 1.91
N VAL A 131 7.26 18.65 2.84
CA VAL A 131 7.01 19.15 4.20
C VAL A 131 8.30 19.30 4.99
N ARG A 132 9.27 18.39 4.83
CA ARG A 132 10.58 18.49 5.50
C ARG A 132 11.37 19.70 5.00
N LYS A 133 11.40 19.93 3.68
CA LYS A 133 12.01 21.13 3.07
C LYS A 133 11.35 22.44 3.56
N HIS A 134 10.03 22.43 3.80
CA HIS A 134 9.33 23.56 4.40
C HIS A 134 9.74 23.80 5.85
N LEU A 135 9.85 22.74 6.65
CA LEU A 135 10.24 22.80 8.07
C LEU A 135 11.70 23.21 8.28
N ASP A 136 12.60 22.90 7.35
CA ASP A 136 14.01 23.33 7.43
C ASP A 136 14.13 24.86 7.46
N ARG A 137 13.25 25.55 6.71
CA ARG A 137 13.14 27.01 6.70
C ARG A 137 12.28 27.53 7.85
N ASN A 138 11.19 26.83 8.16
CA ASN A 138 10.18 27.25 9.15
C ASN A 138 10.20 26.34 10.39
N ARG A 139 11.25 26.47 11.21
CA ARG A 139 11.49 25.56 12.36
C ARG A 139 10.45 25.67 13.47
N GLN A 140 9.73 26.79 13.56
CA GLN A 140 8.73 27.05 14.60
C GLN A 140 7.33 26.51 14.27
N ASP A 141 7.09 26.04 13.04
CA ASP A 141 5.78 25.52 12.62
C ASP A 141 5.52 24.13 13.26
N LYS A 142 4.73 24.13 14.35
CA LYS A 142 4.35 22.93 15.11
C LYS A 142 3.29 22.09 14.38
N ASP A 143 2.43 22.73 13.58
CA ASP A 143 1.35 22.06 12.86
C ASP A 143 1.90 21.23 11.69
N SER A 144 2.85 21.78 10.92
CA SER A 144 3.55 21.03 9.88
C SER A 144 4.38 19.87 10.44
N LYS A 145 4.98 20.01 11.64
CA LYS A 145 5.65 18.90 12.35
C LYS A 145 4.66 17.78 12.69
N PHE A 146 3.50 18.13 13.24
CA PHE A 146 2.44 17.15 13.53
C PHE A 146 1.97 16.44 12.26
N ARG A 147 1.74 17.18 11.16
CA ARG A 147 1.36 16.59 9.87
C ARG A 147 2.44 15.70 9.27
N LEU A 148 3.73 16.02 9.43
CA LEU A 148 4.83 15.16 9.01
C LEU A 148 4.78 13.81 9.72
N ILE A 149 4.59 13.79 11.04
CA ILE A 149 4.44 12.55 11.84
C ILE A 149 3.29 11.69 11.29
N LEU A 150 2.15 12.30 10.92
CA LEU A 150 1.01 11.58 10.34
C LEU A 150 1.30 11.04 8.93
N ILE A 151 2.14 11.71 8.14
CA ILE A 151 2.54 11.24 6.81
C ILE A 151 3.53 10.07 6.96
N GLU A 152 4.56 10.21 7.77
CA GLU A 152 5.56 9.15 8.02
C GLU A 152 4.91 7.89 8.61
N SER A 153 3.95 8.06 9.54
CA SER A 153 3.15 6.95 10.07
C SER A 153 2.38 6.20 8.97
N ARG A 154 1.86 6.89 7.94
CA ARG A 154 1.20 6.24 6.78
C ARG A 154 2.21 5.49 5.91
N ILE A 155 3.39 6.07 5.69
CA ILE A 155 4.47 5.43 4.92
C ILE A 155 4.86 4.11 5.57
N HIS A 156 5.12 4.08 6.88
CA HIS A 156 5.48 2.86 7.59
C HIS A 156 4.38 1.78 7.53
N ARG A 157 3.10 2.18 7.63
CA ARG A 157 1.96 1.25 7.49
C ARG A 157 1.89 0.64 6.10
N LEU A 158 2.06 1.44 5.05
CA LEU A 158 2.04 0.95 3.67
C LEU A 158 3.27 0.09 3.35
N ALA A 159 4.45 0.49 3.83
CA ALA A 159 5.67 -0.28 3.67
C ALA A 159 5.52 -1.68 4.28
N ARG A 160 4.95 -1.79 5.48
CA ARG A 160 4.62 -3.09 6.10
C ARG A 160 3.69 -3.94 5.22
N TYR A 161 2.63 -3.33 4.68
CA TYR A 161 1.70 -4.03 3.79
C TYR A 161 2.39 -4.53 2.51
N TYR A 162 3.21 -3.70 1.86
CA TYR A 162 3.89 -4.07 0.63
C TYR A 162 5.00 -5.11 0.82
N ARG A 163 5.68 -5.10 1.97
CA ARG A 163 6.62 -6.16 2.40
C ARG A 163 5.90 -7.49 2.60
N MET A 164 4.76 -7.49 3.30
CA MET A 164 3.93 -8.68 3.50
C MET A 164 3.43 -9.27 2.17
N ASN A 165 3.08 -8.41 1.22
CA ASN A 165 2.58 -8.82 -0.09
C ASN A 165 3.69 -9.09 -1.12
N ARG A 166 4.96 -9.14 -0.71
CA ARG A 166 6.16 -9.38 -1.56
C ARG A 166 6.25 -8.48 -2.80
N LYS A 167 5.67 -7.29 -2.74
CA LYS A 167 5.80 -6.28 -3.81
C LYS A 167 7.03 -5.39 -3.64
N LEU A 168 7.68 -5.48 -2.47
CA LEU A 168 8.84 -4.69 -2.09
C LEU A 168 9.84 -5.62 -1.42
N SER A 169 11.14 -5.30 -1.51
CA SER A 169 12.19 -6.06 -0.84
C SER A 169 11.93 -6.14 0.68
N PRO A 170 12.13 -7.31 1.33
CA PRO A 170 11.95 -7.45 2.78
C PRO A 170 12.79 -6.46 3.62
N ASN A 171 13.93 -6.04 3.08
CA ASN A 171 14.88 -5.13 3.72
C ASN A 171 14.59 -3.65 3.44
N TRP A 172 13.56 -3.34 2.64
CA TRP A 172 13.22 -1.97 2.33
C TRP A 172 12.80 -1.21 3.59
N LYS A 173 13.44 -0.05 3.81
CA LYS A 173 13.16 0.87 4.91
C LYS A 173 12.99 2.28 4.36
N TYR A 174 12.11 3.03 5.00
CA TYR A 174 11.97 4.46 4.73
C TYR A 174 12.99 5.20 5.58
N GLU A 175 13.92 5.88 4.93
CA GLU A 175 14.87 6.77 5.59
C GLU A 175 14.66 8.19 5.06
N SER A 176 14.56 9.13 5.98
CA SER A 176 14.27 10.53 5.65
C SER A 176 15.38 11.19 4.83
N ALA A 177 16.64 10.80 5.05
CA ALA A 177 17.79 11.34 4.34
C ALA A 177 17.86 10.88 2.87
N THR A 178 17.50 9.63 2.60
CA THR A 178 17.52 9.04 1.25
C THR A 178 16.22 9.26 0.48
N ALA A 179 15.14 9.67 1.16
CA ALA A 179 13.84 9.92 0.56
C ALA A 179 13.87 10.90 -0.63
N SER A 180 14.78 11.88 -0.61
CA SER A 180 14.90 12.89 -1.68
C SER A 180 15.44 12.30 -3.00
N THR A 181 16.30 11.28 -2.95
CA THR A 181 16.86 10.67 -4.17
C THR A 181 15.89 9.70 -4.83
N LEU A 182 14.94 9.16 -4.07
CA LEU A 182 13.90 8.26 -4.56
C LEU A 182 12.75 8.99 -5.29
N VAL A 183 12.69 10.31 -5.19
CA VAL A 183 11.55 11.14 -5.66
C VAL A 183 12.00 12.30 -6.56
N ALA A 184 13.27 12.32 -6.94
CA ALA A 184 13.81 13.27 -7.90
C ALA A 184 13.30 13.00 -9.33
#